data_AF-A0A7C7WQ23-F1
#
_entry.id   AF-A0A7C7WQ23-F1
#
_cell.length_a   1.000
_cell.length_b   1.000
_cell.length_c   1.000
_cell.angle_alpha   90.00
_cell.angle_beta   90.00
_cell.angle_gamma   90.00
#
_symmetry.space_group_name_H-M   'P 1'
#
loop_
_entity.id
_entity.type
_entity.pdbx_description
1 polymer ?
#
loop_
_entity_poly.entity_id
_entity_poly.type
_entity_poly.pdbx_seq_one_letter_code
_entity_poly.pdbx_strand_id
1 'polypeptide(L)'
;MAVHTALGFLVVSLGLLIMLFRWRKVRMDLWSFLPISLSSIVMIIAFFAWYSASESVYARNKAYFEVTVSDVQDSLIDRYRLYENALRAGMGLFYASDVVERDEWISYVKALDVSNHLPGISGVGYIDYVLAQDMGRYTEWVRNDGLTDFKTYPDTFYPDKFIIRLIEPYADNKEAVGLDIGFEANRRAAAERARDLGVPALTKRIELVQDKQKQPGFLLLIPVYQDDEVPATLAERRSKFRGWVYAPFVGANFMEGLTDFGGNQVDVIVYDGSKVAEEAIIFDGALPENKSQAFDFSKTTQVRVAGRKWTLQWNVTKNFNPPANYNVATLLLVSGIIFSSFVYIILTQLLRRKEIIDEEVKEQTQVIKQQGRQSELLVQQLARSNEDLERFAYIASHDLQEPLRMVRSFTGLLEEQYADKLDDTAKKYIGFAYSSAGRMQELINDLLEYSRIGTDAERYEDMHLDDILDDVLENLQERIADTKAEITSGDLPEVHGNPVRMTRLLQNLVGNAIKYQPEDAHPKIRVSSEEKEDLWLISVSDNGIGIDEKYGQKIFEPFERLHGKSEYSGTGMGLAICKRIVEDFGGTIWIKSGEGLGEDKRGATFFFTIPK
;
A
#
# COMPACT_ATOMS: atom_id res chain seq x y z
N MET A 1 27.33 -15.37 4.65
CA MET A 1 27.66 -15.46 3.20
C MET A 1 26.52 -14.95 2.31
N ALA A 2 25.28 -15.32 2.60
CA ALA A 2 24.10 -15.01 1.79
C ALA A 2 23.66 -13.51 1.80
N VAL A 3 23.82 -12.80 2.92
CA VAL A 3 23.62 -11.34 2.99
C VAL A 3 24.67 -10.58 2.18
N HIS A 4 25.92 -11.07 2.16
CA HIS A 4 27.01 -10.44 1.42
C HIS A 4 26.87 -10.60 -0.09
N THR A 5 26.30 -11.70 -0.58
CA THR A 5 26.00 -11.91 -2.01
C THR A 5 24.83 -11.06 -2.47
N ALA A 6 23.77 -10.93 -1.67
CA ALA A 6 22.69 -9.99 -1.94
C ALA A 6 23.18 -8.53 -1.98
N LEU A 7 24.02 -8.13 -1.02
CA LEU A 7 24.69 -6.82 -1.02
C LEU A 7 25.56 -6.64 -2.27
N GLY A 8 26.29 -7.70 -2.67
CA GLY A 8 27.11 -7.72 -3.87
C GLY A 8 26.31 -7.49 -5.15
N PHE A 9 25.17 -8.15 -5.33
CA PHE A 9 24.28 -7.91 -6.48
C PHE A 9 23.71 -6.49 -6.48
N LEU A 10 23.37 -5.97 -5.31
CA LEU A 10 22.87 -4.60 -5.16
C LEU A 10 23.95 -3.59 -5.55
N VAL A 11 25.18 -3.77 -5.07
CA VAL A 11 26.35 -2.94 -5.43
C VAL A 11 26.71 -3.05 -6.91
N VAL A 12 26.67 -4.26 -7.50
CA VAL A 12 26.97 -4.47 -8.93
C VAL A 12 25.88 -3.87 -9.81
N SER A 13 24.61 -3.99 -9.45
CA SER A 13 23.50 -3.36 -10.18
C SER A 13 23.57 -1.84 -10.13
N LEU A 14 23.91 -1.26 -8.98
CA LEU A 14 24.15 0.17 -8.81
C LEU A 14 25.39 0.63 -9.61
N GLY A 15 26.45 -0.19 -9.58
CA GLY A 15 27.69 0.05 -10.32
C GLY A 15 27.51 0.02 -11.84
N LEU A 16 26.70 -0.91 -12.38
CA LEU A 16 26.33 -0.96 -13.79
C LEU A 16 25.50 0.26 -14.21
N LEU A 17 24.60 0.72 -13.34
CA LEU A 17 23.82 1.95 -13.55
C LEU A 17 24.73 3.19 -13.64
N ILE A 18 25.74 3.26 -12.78
CA ILE A 18 26.76 4.32 -12.77
C ILE A 18 27.71 4.19 -13.97
N MET A 19 28.05 2.97 -14.41
CA MET A 19 28.95 2.73 -15.52
C MET A 19 28.30 3.08 -16.88
N LEU A 20 27.01 2.77 -17.04
CA LEU A 20 26.18 3.23 -18.17
C LEU A 20 26.11 4.76 -18.24
N PHE A 21 26.12 5.43 -17.09
CA PHE A 21 26.13 6.89 -16.96
C PHE A 21 27.42 7.53 -17.52
N ARG A 22 28.55 6.81 -17.47
CA ARG A 22 29.86 7.35 -17.84
C ARG A 22 30.19 7.23 -19.32
N TRP A 23 29.44 6.43 -20.09
CA TRP A 23 29.81 6.02 -21.45
C TRP A 23 28.95 6.61 -22.58
N ARG A 24 27.87 7.36 -22.30
CA ARG A 24 27.03 7.97 -23.35
C ARG A 24 26.64 9.42 -23.05
N LYS A 25 26.94 10.33 -23.99
CA LYS A 25 26.41 11.71 -24.13
C LYS A 25 24.89 11.73 -24.47
N VAL A 26 24.12 10.78 -23.94
CA VAL A 26 22.67 10.70 -24.14
C VAL A 26 22.02 11.07 -22.82
N ARG A 27 21.20 12.13 -22.78
CA ARG A 27 20.30 12.40 -21.65
C ARG A 27 19.26 11.29 -21.60
N MET A 28 19.59 10.16 -20.98
CA MET A 28 18.62 9.11 -20.66
C MET A 28 17.80 9.59 -19.46
N ASP A 29 16.48 9.57 -19.58
CA ASP A 29 15.59 9.83 -18.46
C ASP A 29 15.63 8.65 -17.49
N LEU A 30 16.31 8.83 -16.35
CA LEU A 30 16.45 7.78 -15.33
C LEU A 30 15.11 7.35 -14.74
N TRP A 31 14.09 8.21 -14.79
CA TRP A 31 12.76 7.87 -14.27
C TRP A 31 12.11 6.72 -15.04
N SER A 32 12.39 6.60 -16.34
CA SER A 32 11.87 5.52 -17.19
C SER A 32 12.35 4.11 -16.78
N PHE A 33 13.49 4.00 -16.10
CA PHE A 33 14.05 2.73 -15.64
C PHE A 33 13.65 2.36 -14.19
N LEU A 34 13.08 3.30 -13.44
CA LEU A 34 12.68 3.10 -12.04
C LEU A 34 11.71 1.92 -11.81
N PRO A 35 10.68 1.69 -12.66
CA PRO A 35 9.78 0.55 -12.49
C PRO A 35 10.50 -0.78 -12.61
N ILE A 36 11.39 -0.90 -13.61
CA ILE A 36 12.12 -2.14 -13.89
C ILE A 36 13.11 -2.42 -12.76
N SER A 37 13.87 -1.40 -12.31
CA SER A 37 14.86 -1.58 -11.27
C SER A 37 14.24 -1.98 -9.93
N LEU A 38 13.19 -1.29 -9.47
CA LEU A 38 12.54 -1.61 -8.19
C LEU A 38 11.82 -2.97 -8.23
N SER A 39 11.12 -3.26 -9.33
CA SER A 39 10.52 -4.58 -9.60
C SER A 39 11.55 -5.71 -9.53
N SER A 40 12.72 -5.49 -10.14
CA SER A 40 13.81 -6.48 -10.17
C SER A 40 14.41 -6.70 -8.77
N ILE A 41 14.59 -5.64 -7.98
CA ILE A 41 15.06 -5.74 -6.59
C ILE A 41 14.09 -6.59 -5.76
N VAL A 42 12.79 -6.33 -5.86
CA VAL A 42 11.75 -7.11 -5.18
C VAL A 42 11.80 -8.59 -5.61
N MET A 43 11.96 -8.85 -6.91
CA MET A 43 12.07 -10.22 -7.43
C MET A 43 13.32 -10.94 -6.89
N ILE A 44 14.46 -10.26 -6.81
CA ILE A 44 15.70 -10.82 -6.25
C ILE A 44 15.53 -11.16 -4.77
N ILE A 45 14.90 -10.28 -3.99
CA ILE A 45 14.61 -10.54 -2.57
C ILE A 45 13.67 -11.74 -2.42
N ALA A 46 12.61 -11.82 -3.23
CA ALA A 46 11.68 -12.94 -3.21
C ALA A 46 12.34 -14.26 -3.61
N PHE A 47 13.17 -14.26 -4.65
CA PHE A 47 13.96 -15.42 -5.06
C PHE A 47 14.90 -15.88 -3.94
N PHE A 48 15.56 -14.95 -3.27
CA PHE A 48 16.45 -15.26 -2.15
C PHE A 48 15.69 -15.83 -0.95
N ALA A 49 14.53 -15.26 -0.63
CA ALA A 49 13.65 -15.78 0.42
C ALA A 49 13.16 -17.20 0.08
N TRP A 50 12.74 -17.44 -1.17
CA TRP A 50 12.39 -18.77 -1.67
C TRP A 50 13.57 -19.75 -1.57
N TYR A 51 14.76 -19.35 -2.00
CA TYR A 51 15.96 -20.17 -1.96
C TYR A 51 16.32 -20.54 -0.51
N SER A 52 16.40 -19.55 0.38
CA SER A 52 16.69 -19.78 1.79
C SER A 52 15.64 -20.65 2.48
N ALA A 53 14.36 -20.47 2.16
CA ALA A 53 13.28 -21.30 2.69
C ALA A 53 13.37 -22.74 2.15
N SER A 54 13.63 -22.91 0.85
CA SER A 54 13.78 -24.23 0.20
C SER A 54 14.98 -24.99 0.75
N GLU A 55 16.12 -24.32 0.94
CA GLU A 55 17.33 -24.87 1.56
C GLU A 55 17.04 -25.31 3.01
N SER A 56 16.33 -24.48 3.77
CA SER A 56 15.95 -24.80 5.16
C SER A 56 14.99 -26.00 5.23
N VAL A 57 13.99 -26.06 4.35
CA VAL A 57 13.06 -27.20 4.26
C VAL A 57 13.82 -28.48 3.88
N TYR A 58 14.71 -28.41 2.88
CA TYR A 58 15.55 -29.54 2.48
C TYR A 58 16.43 -30.03 3.64
N ALA A 59 17.12 -29.11 4.33
CA ALA A 59 17.98 -29.45 5.45
C ALA A 59 17.21 -30.11 6.61
N ARG A 60 16.02 -29.59 6.96
CA ARG A 60 15.15 -30.18 8.00
C ARG A 60 14.65 -31.57 7.61
N ASN A 61 14.20 -31.75 6.37
CA ASN A 61 13.70 -33.04 5.89
C ASN A 61 14.82 -34.07 5.79
N LYS A 62 16.02 -33.67 5.36
CA LYS A 62 17.20 -34.53 5.38
C LYS A 62 17.59 -34.91 6.80
N ALA A 63 17.62 -33.97 7.75
CA ALA A 63 17.92 -34.27 9.15
C ALA A 63 16.89 -35.25 9.76
N TYR A 64 15.60 -35.09 9.43
CA TYR A 64 14.54 -36.02 9.85
C TYR A 64 14.76 -37.43 9.28
N PHE A 65 15.12 -37.54 8.00
CA PHE A 65 15.50 -38.83 7.40
C PHE A 65 16.69 -39.46 8.14
N GLU A 66 17.72 -38.67 8.46
CA GLU A 66 18.90 -39.19 9.17
C GLU A 66 18.59 -39.69 10.59
N VAL A 67 17.67 -39.04 11.30
CA VAL A 67 17.16 -39.50 12.60
C VAL A 67 16.38 -40.80 12.44
N THR A 68 15.48 -40.87 11.45
CA THR A 68 14.69 -42.08 11.16
C THR A 68 15.59 -43.28 10.85
N VAL A 69 16.67 -43.06 10.09
CA VAL A 69 17.71 -44.07 9.83
C VAL A 69 18.39 -44.53 11.12
N SER A 70 18.73 -43.59 12.01
CA SER A 70 19.34 -43.93 13.31
C SER A 70 18.41 -44.80 14.15
N ASP A 71 17.13 -44.44 14.25
CA ASP A 71 16.15 -45.15 15.08
C ASP A 71 15.95 -46.60 14.61
N VAL A 72 15.86 -46.83 13.29
CA VAL A 72 15.74 -48.18 12.73
C VAL A 72 17.05 -48.96 12.89
N GLN A 73 18.21 -48.31 12.74
CA GLN A 73 19.51 -48.94 12.98
C GLN A 73 19.69 -49.35 14.45
N ASP A 74 19.23 -48.53 15.40
CA ASP A 74 19.27 -48.85 16.83
C ASP A 74 18.32 -50.01 17.15
N SER A 75 17.13 -50.04 16.54
CA SER A 75 16.19 -51.17 16.65
C SER A 75 16.79 -52.48 16.13
N LEU A 76 17.58 -52.44 15.06
CA LEU A 76 18.35 -53.58 14.54
C LEU A 76 19.37 -54.07 15.57
N ILE A 77 20.10 -53.16 16.24
CA ILE A 77 21.10 -53.50 17.26
C ILE A 77 20.41 -54.11 18.49
N ASP A 78 19.29 -53.54 18.92
CA ASP A 78 18.53 -54.04 20.07
C ASP A 78 17.92 -55.40 19.81
N ARG A 79 17.42 -55.63 18.58
CA ARG A 79 16.97 -56.95 18.15
C ARG A 79 18.11 -57.99 18.18
N TYR A 80 19.31 -57.63 17.73
CA TYR A 80 20.48 -58.51 17.90
C TYR A 80 20.78 -58.81 19.38
N ARG A 81 20.77 -57.80 20.26
CA ARG A 81 21.00 -57.98 21.70
C ARG A 81 19.98 -58.91 22.34
N LEU A 82 18.72 -58.83 21.89
CA LEU A 82 17.66 -59.76 22.32
C LEU A 82 18.04 -61.21 22.02
N TYR A 83 18.48 -61.51 20.79
CA TYR A 83 18.91 -62.88 20.45
C TYR A 83 20.19 -63.29 21.18
N GLU A 84 21.17 -62.40 21.31
CA GLU A 84 22.39 -62.69 22.06
C GLU A 84 22.04 -63.08 23.51
N ASN A 85 21.14 -62.34 24.16
CA ASN A 85 20.70 -62.63 25.52
C ASN A 85 19.96 -63.98 25.61
N ALA A 86 19.09 -64.31 24.67
CA ALA A 86 18.41 -65.60 24.62
C ALA A 86 19.40 -66.78 24.47
N LEU A 87 20.46 -66.62 23.66
CA LEU A 87 21.50 -67.64 23.52
C LEU A 87 22.41 -67.71 24.74
N ARG A 88 22.70 -66.58 25.40
CA ARG A 88 23.45 -66.56 26.68
C ARG A 88 22.68 -67.24 27.79
N ALA A 89 21.36 -67.10 27.84
CA ALA A 89 20.53 -67.86 28.77
C ALA A 89 20.65 -69.38 28.52
N GLY A 90 20.75 -69.79 27.24
CA GLY A 90 20.98 -71.19 26.87
C GLY A 90 22.37 -71.67 27.29
N MET A 91 23.39 -70.82 27.16
CA MET A 91 24.73 -71.09 27.67
C MET A 91 24.72 -71.27 29.20
N GLY A 92 23.90 -70.50 29.92
CA GLY A 92 23.71 -70.65 31.37
C GLY A 92 23.20 -72.05 31.77
N LEU A 93 22.31 -72.65 30.98
CA LEU A 93 21.85 -74.02 31.22
C LEU A 93 23.00 -75.05 31.15
N PHE A 94 23.93 -74.86 30.21
CA PHE A 94 25.13 -75.69 30.07
C PHE A 94 26.19 -75.46 31.14
N TYR A 95 26.19 -74.31 31.80
CA TYR A 95 27.04 -74.05 32.97
C TYR A 95 26.42 -74.58 34.27
N ALA A 96 25.10 -74.66 34.34
CA ALA A 96 24.39 -75.19 35.50
C ALA A 96 24.33 -76.74 35.55
N SER A 97 24.66 -77.42 34.45
CA SER A 97 24.49 -78.87 34.31
C SER A 97 25.72 -79.53 33.69
N ASP A 98 26.13 -80.69 34.22
CA ASP A 98 27.23 -81.47 33.67
C ASP A 98 26.93 -81.93 32.23
N VAL A 99 25.69 -82.37 32.00
CA VAL A 99 25.14 -82.75 30.70
C VAL A 99 23.75 -82.13 30.59
N VAL A 100 23.43 -81.57 29.42
CA VAL A 100 22.07 -81.12 29.09
C VAL A 100 21.46 -82.15 28.16
N GLU A 101 20.47 -82.88 28.67
CA GLU A 101 19.72 -83.89 27.93
C GLU A 101 18.77 -83.23 26.92
N ARG A 102 18.31 -84.02 25.94
CA ARG A 102 17.43 -83.52 24.89
C ARG A 102 16.13 -82.92 25.43
N ASP A 103 15.48 -83.58 26.38
CA ASP A 103 14.19 -83.13 26.94
C ASP A 103 14.32 -81.84 27.77
N GLU A 104 15.47 -81.64 28.41
CA GLU A 104 15.79 -80.39 29.13
C GLU A 104 15.94 -79.23 28.15
N TRP A 105 16.64 -79.45 27.02
CA TRP A 105 16.77 -78.44 25.98
C TRP A 105 15.43 -78.09 25.32
N ILE A 106 14.60 -79.09 25.03
CA ILE A 106 13.24 -78.89 24.51
C ILE A 106 12.44 -78.02 25.47
N SER A 107 12.48 -78.34 26.77
CA SER A 107 11.77 -77.59 27.80
C SER A 107 12.26 -76.14 27.89
N TYR A 108 13.58 -75.92 27.81
CA TYR A 108 14.19 -74.59 27.77
C TYR A 108 13.74 -73.78 26.56
N VAL A 109 13.86 -74.32 25.34
CA VAL A 109 13.49 -73.59 24.12
C VAL A 109 11.98 -73.35 24.04
N LYS A 110 11.16 -74.29 24.54
CA LYS A 110 9.71 -74.08 24.68
C LYS A 110 9.39 -72.92 25.63
N ALA A 111 10.14 -72.75 26.72
CA ALA A 111 9.96 -71.64 27.65
C ALA A 111 10.42 -70.29 27.08
N LEU A 112 11.39 -70.27 26.16
CA LEU A 112 11.74 -69.06 25.40
C LEU A 112 10.60 -68.59 24.49
N ASP A 113 9.70 -69.50 24.09
CA ASP A 113 8.60 -69.24 23.17
C ASP A 113 9.08 -68.49 21.91
N VAL A 114 10.03 -69.14 21.24
CA VAL A 114 10.79 -68.61 20.10
C VAL A 114 9.89 -67.98 19.04
N SER A 115 8.78 -68.62 18.70
CA SER A 115 7.85 -68.16 17.66
C SER A 115 7.18 -66.83 17.99
N ASN A 116 6.97 -66.50 19.27
CA ASN A 116 6.27 -65.28 19.68
C ASN A 116 7.23 -64.18 20.18
N HIS A 117 8.33 -64.53 20.84
CA HIS A 117 9.22 -63.55 21.47
C HIS A 117 10.53 -63.29 20.71
N LEU A 118 10.90 -64.17 19.78
CA LEU A 118 12.15 -64.06 19.02
C LEU A 118 11.84 -64.09 17.52
N PRO A 119 11.16 -63.07 16.96
CA PRO A 119 10.82 -63.04 15.54
C PRO A 119 12.06 -63.20 14.67
N GLY A 120 11.99 -63.86 13.51
CA GLY A 120 13.12 -63.94 12.58
C GLY A 120 14.22 -64.95 12.88
N ILE A 121 14.20 -65.62 14.04
CA ILE A 121 15.08 -66.77 14.33
C ILE A 121 14.44 -68.07 13.80
N SER A 122 15.23 -68.96 13.21
CA SER A 122 14.72 -70.25 12.69
C SER A 122 14.80 -71.39 13.71
N GLY A 123 15.46 -71.17 14.84
CA GLY A 123 15.57 -72.11 15.93
C GLY A 123 16.68 -71.76 16.92
N VAL A 124 16.76 -72.50 18.02
CA VAL A 124 17.83 -72.38 19.02
C VAL A 124 18.43 -73.76 19.24
N GLY A 125 19.76 -73.87 19.13
CA GLY A 125 20.44 -75.16 19.16
C GLY A 125 21.78 -75.16 19.88
N TYR A 126 22.37 -76.35 19.94
CA TYR A 126 23.69 -76.61 20.48
C TYR A 126 24.53 -77.44 19.50
N ILE A 127 25.75 -76.97 19.27
CA ILE A 127 26.77 -77.63 18.46
C ILE A 127 27.85 -78.17 19.40
N ASP A 128 28.04 -79.49 19.44
CA ASP A 128 29.12 -80.11 20.20
C ASP A 128 30.46 -79.95 19.47
N TYR A 129 31.53 -79.76 20.23
CA TYR A 129 32.90 -79.92 19.77
C TYR A 129 33.39 -81.32 20.12
N VAL A 130 33.69 -82.13 19.10
CA VAL A 130 34.08 -83.53 19.28
C VAL A 130 35.37 -83.80 18.51
N LEU A 131 36.34 -84.48 19.11
CA LEU A 131 37.53 -84.92 18.38
C LEU A 131 37.18 -86.13 17.50
N ALA A 132 37.77 -86.22 16.32
CA ALA A 132 37.50 -87.30 15.36
C ALA A 132 37.71 -88.70 15.98
N GLN A 133 38.68 -88.84 16.89
CA GLN A 133 38.95 -90.09 17.62
C GLN A 133 37.82 -90.52 18.58
N ASP A 134 37.00 -89.57 19.05
CA ASP A 134 35.94 -89.79 20.04
C ASP A 134 34.55 -89.97 19.39
N MET A 135 34.46 -89.86 18.06
CA MET A 135 33.20 -89.87 17.30
C MET A 135 32.38 -91.16 17.46
N GLY A 136 33.03 -92.32 17.63
CA GLY A 136 32.35 -93.60 17.84
C GLY A 136 31.54 -93.59 19.14
N ARG A 137 32.19 -93.27 20.26
CA ARG A 137 31.56 -93.13 21.58
C ARG A 137 30.51 -92.02 21.58
N TYR A 138 30.80 -90.88 20.95
CA TYR A 138 29.87 -89.76 20.86
C TYR A 138 28.55 -90.14 20.15
N THR A 139 28.65 -90.86 19.02
CA THR A 139 27.46 -91.26 18.24
C THR A 139 26.56 -92.21 19.04
N GLU A 140 27.14 -93.16 19.77
CA GLU A 140 26.38 -94.06 20.65
C GLU A 140 25.70 -93.30 21.79
N TRP A 141 26.40 -92.34 22.41
CA TRP A 141 25.84 -91.49 23.46
C TRP A 141 24.62 -90.69 22.96
N VAL A 142 24.71 -90.02 21.80
CA VAL A 142 23.58 -89.27 21.23
C VAL A 142 22.39 -90.16 20.87
N ARG A 143 22.64 -91.39 20.40
CA ARG A 143 21.56 -92.36 20.10
C ARG A 143 20.82 -92.81 21.36
N ASN A 144 21.52 -92.91 22.49
CA ASN A 144 20.92 -93.24 23.78
C ASN A 144 20.14 -92.04 24.38
N ASP A 145 20.49 -90.80 24.03
CA ASP A 145 19.79 -89.55 24.38
C ASP A 145 18.55 -89.26 23.48
N GLY A 146 17.91 -90.33 22.97
CA GLY A 146 16.63 -90.25 22.25
C GLY A 146 16.71 -90.05 20.72
N LEU A 147 17.88 -89.86 20.12
CA LEU A 147 18.05 -89.78 18.65
C LEU A 147 18.54 -91.11 18.05
N THR A 148 17.72 -92.15 18.04
CA THR A 148 18.13 -93.52 17.66
C THR A 148 18.76 -93.65 16.26
N ASP A 149 18.31 -92.85 15.29
CA ASP A 149 18.81 -92.85 13.90
C ASP A 149 19.92 -91.81 13.65
N PHE A 150 20.52 -91.24 14.70
CA PHE A 150 21.54 -90.20 14.57
C PHE A 150 22.75 -90.64 13.73
N LYS A 151 23.12 -89.78 12.77
CA LYS A 151 24.29 -89.90 11.91
C LYS A 151 24.86 -88.52 11.66
N THR A 152 26.19 -88.43 11.57
CA THR A 152 26.87 -87.18 11.24
C THR A 152 27.16 -87.06 9.76
N TYR A 153 27.14 -85.84 9.23
CA TYR A 153 27.41 -85.55 7.80
C TYR A 153 27.85 -84.08 7.58
N PRO A 154 28.54 -83.77 6.47
CA PRO A 154 29.27 -84.74 5.64
C PRO A 154 30.44 -85.33 6.43
N ASP A 155 31.01 -86.43 5.95
CA ASP A 155 32.27 -86.91 6.52
C ASP A 155 33.41 -85.97 6.08
N THR A 156 34.26 -85.58 7.04
CA THR A 156 35.33 -84.58 6.83
C THR A 156 36.65 -85.11 7.39
N PHE A 157 37.78 -84.63 6.86
CA PHE A 157 39.10 -85.04 7.36
C PHE A 157 39.60 -84.19 8.54
N TYR A 158 38.75 -83.30 9.08
CA TYR A 158 39.15 -82.45 10.19
C TYR A 158 39.32 -83.26 11.49
N PRO A 159 40.36 -82.97 12.30
CA PRO A 159 40.60 -83.66 13.57
C PRO A 159 39.57 -83.29 14.64
N ASP A 160 38.87 -82.18 14.45
CA ASP A 160 37.76 -81.68 15.26
C ASP A 160 36.47 -81.59 14.44
N LYS A 161 35.35 -81.88 15.08
CA LYS A 161 34.01 -81.98 14.49
C LYS A 161 33.06 -81.05 15.23
N PHE A 162 32.27 -80.27 14.48
CA PHE A 162 31.35 -79.28 15.04
C PHE A 162 29.92 -79.74 14.77
N ILE A 163 29.43 -80.67 15.58
CA ILE A 163 28.21 -81.43 15.28
C ILE A 163 26.98 -80.77 15.91
N ILE A 164 25.97 -80.44 15.10
CA ILE A 164 24.67 -80.01 15.62
C ILE A 164 23.98 -81.22 16.28
N ARG A 165 23.88 -81.19 17.62
CA ARG A 165 23.17 -82.23 18.39
C ARG A 165 21.74 -81.83 18.72
N LEU A 166 21.56 -80.58 19.14
CA LEU A 166 20.27 -80.04 19.59
C LEU A 166 19.88 -78.87 18.69
N ILE A 167 18.62 -78.84 18.25
CA ILE A 167 18.01 -77.65 17.64
C ILE A 167 16.49 -77.77 17.72
N GLU A 168 15.85 -76.71 18.21
CA GLU A 168 14.40 -76.61 18.35
C GLU A 168 13.88 -75.31 17.69
N PRO A 169 12.71 -75.33 17.04
CA PRO A 169 11.79 -76.47 16.87
C PRO A 169 12.36 -77.57 15.94
N TYR A 170 12.33 -78.83 16.39
CA TYR A 170 12.94 -79.94 15.67
C TYR A 170 12.29 -80.21 14.32
N ALA A 171 10.96 -80.03 14.21
CA ALA A 171 10.21 -80.28 12.98
C ALA A 171 10.75 -79.49 11.78
N ASP A 172 11.13 -78.23 12.02
CA ASP A 172 11.63 -77.32 10.98
C ASP A 172 13.13 -77.49 10.73
N ASN A 173 13.85 -78.13 11.66
CA ASN A 173 15.32 -78.18 11.67
C ASN A 173 15.88 -79.61 11.65
N LYS A 174 15.07 -80.62 11.32
CA LYS A 174 15.47 -82.03 11.29
C LYS A 174 16.71 -82.28 10.40
N GLU A 175 16.80 -81.56 9.28
CA GLU A 175 17.91 -81.63 8.32
C GLU A 175 19.19 -80.91 8.79
N ALA A 176 19.18 -80.25 9.95
CA ALA A 176 20.37 -79.67 10.55
C ALA A 176 21.00 -80.61 11.60
N VAL A 177 20.21 -81.50 12.21
CA VAL A 177 20.72 -82.44 13.23
C VAL A 177 21.71 -83.41 12.61
N GLY A 178 22.87 -83.57 13.26
CA GLY A 178 23.99 -84.37 12.79
C GLY A 178 24.93 -83.66 11.81
N LEU A 179 24.60 -82.45 11.36
CA LEU A 179 25.47 -81.71 10.45
C LEU A 179 26.76 -81.28 11.18
N ASP A 180 27.92 -81.70 10.67
CA ASP A 180 29.23 -81.16 11.01
C ASP A 180 29.37 -79.80 10.33
N ILE A 181 29.07 -78.70 11.02
CA ILE A 181 29.15 -77.35 10.41
C ILE A 181 30.58 -76.95 10.03
N GLY A 182 31.59 -77.67 10.53
CA GLY A 182 33.00 -77.42 10.27
C GLY A 182 33.42 -77.70 8.82
N PHE A 183 32.60 -78.40 8.03
CA PHE A 183 32.89 -78.69 6.61
C PHE A 183 32.91 -77.44 5.71
N GLU A 184 32.18 -76.39 6.10
CA GLU A 184 32.03 -75.16 5.32
C GLU A 184 32.89 -74.05 5.93
N ALA A 185 33.67 -73.37 5.09
CA ALA A 185 34.72 -72.46 5.54
C ALA A 185 34.20 -71.28 6.37
N ASN A 186 33.03 -70.71 6.01
CA ASN A 186 32.48 -69.55 6.71
C ASN A 186 31.89 -69.90 8.09
N ARG A 187 31.23 -71.05 8.20
CA ARG A 187 30.75 -71.64 9.46
C ARG A 187 31.91 -71.99 10.37
N ARG A 188 32.89 -72.74 9.87
CA ARG A 188 34.11 -73.11 10.62
C ARG A 188 34.84 -71.88 11.14
N ALA A 189 35.10 -70.90 10.27
CA ALA A 189 35.81 -69.69 10.68
C ALA A 189 35.06 -68.88 11.73
N ALA A 190 33.72 -68.89 11.76
CA ALA A 190 32.95 -68.21 12.80
C ALA A 190 32.98 -68.97 14.13
N ALA A 191 32.81 -70.29 14.08
CA ALA A 191 32.89 -71.17 15.24
C ALA A 191 34.27 -71.08 15.92
N GLU A 192 35.35 -71.16 15.14
CA GLU A 192 36.73 -71.00 15.64
C GLU A 192 36.97 -69.59 16.21
N ARG A 193 36.47 -68.52 15.57
CA ARG A 193 36.55 -67.16 16.13
C ARG A 193 35.82 -67.05 17.46
N ALA A 194 34.60 -67.59 17.57
CA ALA A 194 33.86 -67.60 18.82
C ALA A 194 34.65 -68.32 19.92
N ARG A 195 35.14 -69.54 19.64
CA ARG A 195 35.95 -70.33 20.58
C ARG A 195 37.24 -69.62 20.99
N ASP A 196 38.01 -69.12 20.03
CA ASP A 196 39.36 -68.62 20.27
C ASP A 196 39.34 -67.22 20.91
N LEU A 197 38.32 -66.41 20.63
CA LEU A 197 38.16 -65.05 21.19
C LEU A 197 37.22 -64.98 22.41
N GLY A 198 36.45 -66.04 22.69
CA GLY A 198 35.50 -66.07 23.81
C GLY A 198 34.39 -65.04 23.72
N VAL A 199 33.99 -64.66 22.51
CA VAL A 199 32.92 -63.69 22.24
C VAL A 199 31.93 -64.26 21.21
N PRO A 200 30.68 -63.77 21.17
CA PRO A 200 29.75 -64.15 20.12
C PRO A 200 30.31 -63.88 18.72
N ALA A 201 30.06 -64.78 17.79
CA ALA A 201 30.49 -64.64 16.41
C ALA A 201 29.38 -64.93 15.41
N LEU A 202 29.21 -64.05 14.43
CA LEU A 202 28.40 -64.30 13.25
C LEU A 202 29.22 -64.98 12.14
N THR A 203 28.57 -65.86 11.38
CA THR A 203 29.08 -66.37 10.09
C THR A 203 29.08 -65.27 9.04
N LYS A 204 29.87 -65.45 7.97
CA LYS A 204 29.54 -64.75 6.72
C LYS A 204 28.14 -65.15 6.26
N ARG A 205 27.60 -64.43 5.27
CA ARG A 205 26.46 -64.90 4.47
C ARG A 205 26.68 -66.38 4.09
N ILE A 206 25.72 -67.23 4.44
CA ILE A 206 25.66 -68.64 4.09
C ILE A 206 24.27 -68.99 3.56
N GLU A 207 24.17 -70.11 2.85
CA GLU A 207 22.87 -70.77 2.62
C GLU A 207 22.57 -71.67 3.82
N LEU A 208 21.34 -71.62 4.34
CA LEU A 208 20.89 -72.50 5.42
C LEU A 208 20.43 -73.84 4.85
N VAL A 209 20.77 -74.94 5.51
CA VAL A 209 20.44 -76.30 5.03
C VAL A 209 18.94 -76.55 5.15
N GLN A 210 18.31 -76.03 6.19
CA GLN A 210 16.90 -76.15 6.49
C GLN A 210 16.00 -75.19 5.69
N ASP A 211 16.57 -74.20 5.00
CA ASP A 211 15.79 -73.25 4.21
C ASP A 211 15.57 -73.75 2.78
N LYS A 212 14.33 -74.10 2.47
CA LYS A 212 13.91 -74.60 1.16
C LYS A 212 14.06 -73.55 0.06
N GLN A 213 14.09 -72.26 0.40
CA GLN A 213 14.26 -71.17 -0.56
C GLN A 213 15.72 -70.79 -0.80
N LYS A 214 16.66 -71.37 -0.04
CA LYS A 214 18.11 -71.05 -0.10
C LYS A 214 18.41 -69.55 -0.02
N GLN A 215 17.64 -68.84 0.80
CA GLN A 215 17.83 -67.42 1.02
C GLN A 215 19.14 -67.17 1.79
N PRO A 216 19.76 -65.99 1.61
CA PRO A 216 20.90 -65.57 2.42
C PRO A 216 20.57 -65.64 3.92
N GLY A 217 21.44 -66.30 4.68
CA GLY A 217 21.32 -66.39 6.13
C GLY A 217 22.67 -66.35 6.84
N PHE A 218 22.63 -66.49 8.16
CA PHE A 218 23.82 -66.53 9.02
C PHE A 218 23.55 -67.31 10.31
N LEU A 219 24.62 -67.79 10.95
CA LEU A 219 24.56 -68.34 12.31
C LEU A 219 25.16 -67.34 13.30
N LEU A 220 24.48 -67.15 14.45
CA LEU A 220 25.08 -66.55 15.64
C LEU A 220 25.56 -67.67 16.56
N LEU A 221 26.84 -67.69 16.90
CA LEU A 221 27.45 -68.70 17.78
C LEU A 221 27.95 -68.06 19.06
N ILE A 222 27.58 -68.63 20.20
CA ILE A 222 28.09 -68.27 21.53
C ILE A 222 28.93 -69.44 22.06
N PRO A 223 30.23 -69.23 22.35
CA PRO A 223 31.10 -70.31 22.82
C PRO A 223 30.73 -70.74 24.24
N VAL A 224 30.79 -72.04 24.49
CA VAL A 224 30.57 -72.66 25.81
C VAL A 224 31.84 -73.38 26.23
N TYR A 225 32.33 -73.06 27.43
CA TYR A 225 33.50 -73.68 28.04
C TYR A 225 33.09 -74.64 29.17
N GLN A 226 34.07 -75.35 29.73
CA GLN A 226 33.87 -76.26 30.85
C GLN A 226 33.52 -75.53 32.15
N ASP A 227 34.18 -74.39 32.38
CA ASP A 227 33.94 -73.52 33.52
C ASP A 227 32.96 -72.39 33.12
N ASP A 228 32.31 -71.77 34.10
CA ASP A 228 31.37 -70.65 33.91
C ASP A 228 32.05 -69.31 33.59
N GLU A 229 33.39 -69.28 33.58
CA GLU A 229 34.22 -68.16 33.14
C GLU A 229 34.92 -68.44 31.82
N VAL A 230 35.02 -67.42 30.96
CA VAL A 230 35.80 -67.50 29.71
C VAL A 230 37.29 -67.60 30.04
N PRO A 231 38.00 -68.67 29.64
CA PRO A 231 39.41 -68.82 29.98
C PRO A 231 40.28 -67.69 29.42
N ALA A 232 41.29 -67.27 30.18
CA ALA A 232 42.08 -66.09 29.84
C ALA A 232 42.92 -66.29 28.57
N THR A 233 43.59 -67.44 28.45
CA THR A 233 44.52 -67.71 27.33
C THR A 233 43.87 -68.50 26.20
N LEU A 234 44.39 -68.33 24.97
CA LEU A 234 43.93 -69.10 23.81
C LEU A 234 44.07 -70.62 24.02
N ALA A 235 45.17 -71.05 24.66
CA ALA A 235 45.42 -72.46 24.92
C ALA A 235 44.37 -73.06 25.87
N GLU A 236 44.04 -72.36 26.96
CA GLU A 236 43.01 -72.79 27.90
C GLU A 236 41.61 -72.75 27.28
N ARG A 237 41.30 -71.72 26.46
CA ARG A 237 40.02 -71.65 25.75
C ARG A 237 39.82 -72.88 24.87
N ARG A 238 40.87 -73.32 24.16
CA ARG A 238 40.78 -74.51 23.30
C ARG A 238 40.72 -75.82 24.09
N SER A 239 41.44 -75.94 25.21
CA SER A 239 41.44 -77.18 26.00
C SER A 239 40.15 -77.37 26.80
N LYS A 240 39.54 -76.28 27.28
CA LYS A 240 38.29 -76.29 28.06
C LYS A 240 37.04 -76.10 27.20
N PHE A 241 37.15 -76.15 25.87
CA PHE A 241 36.03 -75.87 24.99
C PHE A 241 35.04 -77.04 24.92
N ARG A 242 33.73 -76.76 25.03
CA ARG A 242 32.67 -77.79 24.93
C ARG A 242 31.88 -77.73 23.63
N GLY A 243 31.53 -76.53 23.17
CA GLY A 243 30.64 -76.38 22.03
C GLY A 243 30.09 -74.96 21.91
N TRP A 244 29.03 -74.80 21.12
CA TRP A 244 28.38 -73.51 20.88
C TRP A 244 26.88 -73.60 21.08
N VAL A 245 26.31 -72.68 21.86
CA VAL A 245 24.89 -72.36 21.74
C VAL A 245 24.73 -71.47 20.51
N TYR A 246 23.80 -71.80 19.63
CA TYR A 246 23.66 -71.11 18.35
C TYR A 246 22.22 -70.88 17.92
N ALA A 247 22.07 -69.97 16.98
CA ALA A 247 20.83 -69.70 16.27
C ALA A 247 21.07 -69.50 14.77
N PRO A 248 20.33 -70.20 13.89
CA PRO A 248 20.25 -69.87 12.48
C PRO A 248 19.22 -68.75 12.20
N PHE A 249 19.58 -67.84 11.31
CA PHE A 249 18.74 -66.74 10.85
C PHE A 249 18.66 -66.70 9.34
N VAL A 250 17.44 -66.60 8.82
CA VAL A 250 17.18 -66.15 7.44
C VAL A 250 17.23 -64.63 7.43
N GLY A 251 18.05 -64.03 6.57
CA GLY A 251 18.27 -62.57 6.55
C GLY A 251 16.98 -61.77 6.38
N ALA A 252 16.07 -62.23 5.52
CA ALA A 252 14.76 -61.60 5.32
C ALA A 252 13.91 -61.61 6.59
N ASN A 253 13.74 -62.76 7.23
CA ASN A 253 12.92 -62.88 8.44
C ASN A 253 13.54 -62.11 9.61
N PHE A 254 14.87 -62.08 9.71
CA PHE A 254 15.58 -61.29 10.72
C PHE A 254 15.34 -59.78 10.54
N MET A 255 15.17 -59.31 9.30
CA MET A 255 14.90 -57.90 9.00
C MET A 255 13.41 -57.53 9.02
N GLU A 256 12.53 -58.52 9.05
CA GLU A 256 11.08 -58.34 8.98
C GLU A 256 10.55 -57.43 10.11
N GLY A 257 9.73 -56.46 9.74
CA GLY A 257 9.11 -55.50 10.66
C GLY A 257 10.06 -54.52 11.35
N LEU A 258 11.37 -54.48 11.02
CA LEU A 258 12.28 -53.47 11.59
C LEU A 258 11.89 -52.04 11.18
N THR A 259 11.35 -51.87 9.98
CA THR A 259 10.96 -50.56 9.43
C THR A 259 9.53 -50.14 9.80
N ASP A 260 8.74 -51.05 10.40
CA ASP A 260 7.31 -50.81 10.69
C ASP A 260 7.11 -49.75 11.78
N PHE A 261 8.01 -49.67 12.77
CA PHE A 261 7.94 -48.69 13.86
C PHE A 261 7.94 -47.23 13.37
N GLY A 262 8.52 -47.00 12.18
CA GLY A 262 8.54 -45.70 11.53
C GLY A 262 7.42 -45.50 10.51
N GLY A 263 6.46 -46.43 10.36
CA GLY A 263 5.46 -46.40 9.28
C GLY A 263 6.05 -46.76 7.91
N ASN A 264 7.13 -47.54 7.88
CA ASN A 264 7.86 -47.90 6.66
C ASN A 264 8.32 -46.69 5.85
N GLN A 265 8.75 -45.62 6.52
CA GLN A 265 9.24 -44.38 5.92
C GLN A 265 10.62 -44.49 5.25
N VAL A 266 11.39 -45.49 5.65
CA VAL A 266 12.69 -45.83 5.07
C VAL A 266 12.74 -47.33 4.78
N ASP A 267 13.48 -47.71 3.75
CA ASP A 267 13.87 -49.08 3.48
C ASP A 267 15.37 -49.28 3.73
N VAL A 268 15.80 -50.54 3.76
CA VAL A 268 17.20 -50.90 3.97
C VAL A 268 17.63 -52.08 3.13
N ILE A 269 18.84 -51.99 2.58
CA ILE A 269 19.58 -53.12 2.00
C ILE A 269 20.78 -53.39 2.89
N VAL A 270 20.97 -54.66 3.27
CA VAL A 270 22.01 -55.12 4.20
C VAL A 270 23.04 -55.95 3.46
N TYR A 271 24.30 -55.58 3.60
CA TYR A 271 25.43 -56.25 2.98
C TYR A 271 26.42 -56.79 4.03
N ASP A 272 26.92 -58.02 3.85
CA ASP A 272 28.01 -58.59 4.66
C ASP A 272 29.35 -57.95 4.26
N GLY A 273 29.93 -57.20 5.19
CA GLY A 273 31.23 -56.53 5.02
C GLY A 273 31.11 -55.01 4.92
N SER A 274 32.19 -54.40 4.42
CA SER A 274 32.36 -52.94 4.40
C SER A 274 31.98 -52.29 3.05
N LYS A 275 31.53 -53.08 2.07
CA LYS A 275 31.26 -52.61 0.70
C LYS A 275 29.87 -53.06 0.26
N VAL A 276 29.25 -52.23 -0.57
CA VAL A 276 28.03 -52.55 -1.31
C VAL A 276 28.43 -53.44 -2.48
N ALA A 277 28.03 -54.71 -2.44
CA ALA A 277 28.33 -55.71 -3.46
C ALA A 277 27.15 -56.69 -3.55
N GLU A 278 26.73 -57.05 -4.75
CA GLU A 278 25.53 -57.87 -4.98
C GLU A 278 25.67 -59.27 -4.35
N GLU A 279 26.85 -59.86 -4.44
CA GLU A 279 27.18 -61.16 -3.84
C GLU A 279 27.17 -61.15 -2.30
N ALA A 280 27.22 -59.95 -1.69
CA ALA A 280 27.24 -59.73 -0.25
C ALA A 280 25.86 -59.42 0.36
N ILE A 281 24.78 -59.38 -0.43
CA ILE A 281 23.44 -59.07 0.06
C ILE A 281 22.97 -60.14 1.06
N ILE A 282 22.64 -59.69 2.28
CA ILE A 282 21.96 -60.45 3.33
C ILE A 282 20.44 -60.24 3.21
N PHE A 283 20.03 -59.00 2.93
CA PHE A 283 18.63 -58.62 2.81
C PHE A 283 18.49 -57.44 1.85
N ASP A 284 17.47 -57.47 1.01
CA ASP A 284 17.09 -56.37 0.12
C ASP A 284 15.62 -55.99 0.37
N GLY A 285 15.43 -54.86 1.04
CA GLY A 285 14.11 -54.26 1.26
C GLY A 285 13.72 -53.19 0.24
N ALA A 286 14.59 -52.86 -0.71
CA ALA A 286 14.41 -51.73 -1.63
C ALA A 286 13.55 -52.11 -2.85
N LEU A 287 12.26 -52.36 -2.59
CA LEU A 287 11.32 -52.68 -3.66
C LEU A 287 11.02 -51.44 -4.53
N PRO A 288 11.06 -51.55 -5.88
CA PRO A 288 10.81 -50.41 -6.77
C PRO A 288 9.48 -49.69 -6.54
N GLU A 289 8.44 -50.42 -6.14
CA GLU A 289 7.10 -49.91 -5.82
C GLU A 289 7.01 -49.07 -4.53
N ASN A 290 8.03 -49.15 -3.68
CA ASN A 290 8.12 -48.41 -2.43
C ASN A 290 8.99 -47.16 -2.55
N LYS A 291 9.72 -46.98 -3.65
CA LYS A 291 10.59 -45.81 -3.85
C LYS A 291 9.79 -44.51 -3.86
N SER A 292 10.27 -43.49 -3.14
CA SER A 292 9.67 -42.16 -3.18
C SER A 292 9.90 -41.48 -4.52
N GLN A 293 8.87 -40.79 -5.03
CA GLN A 293 8.99 -39.89 -6.19
C GLN A 293 9.29 -38.45 -5.76
N ALA A 294 8.93 -38.08 -4.53
CA ALA A 294 9.05 -36.71 -4.03
C ALA A 294 10.43 -36.43 -3.41
N PHE A 295 11.10 -37.46 -2.90
CA PHE A 295 12.38 -37.34 -2.20
C PHE A 295 13.36 -38.40 -2.70
N ASP A 296 14.64 -38.04 -2.79
CA ASP A 296 15.73 -38.94 -3.20
C ASP A 296 16.84 -38.96 -2.13
N PHE A 297 16.45 -38.99 -0.84
CA PHE A 297 17.44 -39.13 0.21
C PHE A 297 17.88 -40.59 0.32
N SER A 298 19.19 -40.77 0.41
CA SER A 298 19.82 -42.05 0.71
C SER A 298 20.98 -41.84 1.67
N LYS A 299 21.30 -42.88 2.45
CA LYS A 299 22.44 -42.86 3.38
C LYS A 299 23.04 -44.25 3.45
N THR A 300 24.36 -44.32 3.50
CA THR A 300 25.08 -45.57 3.76
C THR A 300 25.71 -45.48 5.15
N THR A 301 25.47 -46.50 5.95
CA THR A 301 26.00 -46.62 7.31
C THR A 301 26.67 -47.97 7.49
N GLN A 302 27.41 -48.13 8.59
CA GLN A 302 28.05 -49.39 8.93
C GLN A 302 27.79 -49.70 10.41
N VAL A 303 27.42 -50.95 10.67
CA VAL A 303 27.23 -51.47 12.02
C VAL A 303 28.14 -52.68 12.24
N ARG A 304 28.47 -52.94 13.51
CA ARG A 304 29.19 -54.15 13.91
C ARG A 304 28.29 -55.03 14.76
N VAL A 305 28.05 -56.25 14.31
CA VAL A 305 27.20 -57.25 14.96
C VAL A 305 28.03 -58.52 15.17
N ALA A 306 28.17 -58.98 16.42
CA ALA A 306 28.95 -60.16 16.81
C ALA A 306 30.29 -60.33 16.05
N GLY A 307 31.12 -59.28 16.06
CA GLY A 307 32.43 -59.27 15.42
C GLY A 307 32.43 -59.04 13.89
N ARG A 308 31.28 -59.11 13.20
CA ARG A 308 31.16 -58.81 11.78
C ARG A 308 30.75 -57.37 11.52
N LYS A 309 31.22 -56.81 10.40
CA LYS A 309 30.78 -55.51 9.92
C LYS A 309 29.69 -55.72 8.87
N TRP A 310 28.60 -54.99 8.97
CA TRP A 310 27.59 -54.90 7.94
C TRP A 310 27.52 -53.48 7.40
N THR A 311 27.26 -53.36 6.10
CA THR A 311 26.99 -52.08 5.45
C THR A 311 25.49 -52.02 5.19
N LEU A 312 24.85 -50.92 5.60
CA LEU A 312 23.41 -50.71 5.47
C LEU A 312 23.19 -49.53 4.53
N GLN A 313 22.47 -49.76 3.44
CA GLN A 313 22.06 -48.71 2.51
C GLN A 313 20.60 -48.41 2.75
N TRP A 314 20.31 -47.16 3.12
CA TRP A 314 19.00 -46.67 3.46
C TRP A 314 18.46 -45.80 2.34
N ASN A 315 17.20 -45.99 1.96
CA ASN A 315 16.51 -45.11 1.02
C ASN A 315 15.15 -44.67 1.58
N VAL A 316 14.69 -43.54 1.08
CA VAL A 316 13.36 -43.01 1.42
C VAL A 316 12.28 -43.72 0.63
N THR A 317 11.19 -44.08 1.32
CA THR A 317 10.03 -44.70 0.69
C THR A 317 8.93 -43.68 0.36
N LYS A 318 7.90 -44.11 -0.37
CA LYS A 318 6.68 -43.33 -0.63
C LYS A 318 5.91 -42.94 0.64
N ASN A 319 6.13 -43.65 1.76
CA ASN A 319 5.46 -43.37 3.04
C ASN A 319 6.17 -42.28 3.85
N PHE A 320 7.35 -41.82 3.40
CA PHE A 320 8.11 -40.77 4.07
C PHE A 320 7.30 -39.49 4.21
N ASN A 321 7.07 -39.10 5.47
CA ASN A 321 6.21 -37.99 5.82
C ASN A 321 6.99 -36.97 6.66
N PRO A 322 7.86 -36.16 6.03
CA PRO A 322 8.73 -35.28 6.76
C PRO A 322 7.99 -34.04 7.29
N PRO A 323 8.50 -33.39 8.35
CA PRO A 323 7.79 -32.33 9.04
C PRO A 323 7.78 -30.97 8.30
N ALA A 324 8.68 -30.74 7.34
CA ALA A 324 8.77 -29.46 6.63
C ALA A 324 8.18 -29.55 5.22
N ASN A 325 7.29 -28.60 4.90
CA ASN A 325 6.56 -28.55 3.64
C ASN A 325 7.14 -27.48 2.69
N TYR A 326 7.41 -27.87 1.44
CA TYR A 326 7.92 -26.96 0.39
C TYR A 326 6.91 -25.89 -0.05
N ASN A 327 5.61 -26.06 0.24
CA ASN A 327 4.56 -25.11 -0.13
C ASN A 327 4.83 -23.70 0.39
N VAL A 328 5.43 -23.55 1.58
CA VAL A 328 5.77 -22.23 2.13
C VAL A 328 6.79 -21.51 1.24
N ALA A 329 7.83 -22.22 0.78
CA ALA A 329 8.80 -21.64 -0.15
C ALA A 329 8.12 -21.28 -1.47
N THR A 330 7.33 -22.20 -2.05
CA THR A 330 6.60 -21.94 -3.30
C THR A 330 5.68 -20.73 -3.20
N LEU A 331 4.96 -20.57 -2.09
CA LEU A 331 4.10 -19.41 -1.82
C LEU A 331 4.91 -18.11 -1.77
N LEU A 332 6.09 -18.09 -1.14
CA LEU A 332 6.98 -16.92 -1.14
C LEU A 332 7.36 -16.51 -2.56
N LEU A 333 7.74 -17.48 -3.41
CA LEU A 333 8.09 -17.20 -4.80
C LEU A 333 6.91 -16.64 -5.59
N VAL A 334 5.74 -17.28 -5.52
CA VAL A 334 4.53 -16.84 -6.23
C VAL A 334 4.07 -15.46 -5.74
N SER A 335 4.03 -15.23 -4.43
CA SER A 335 3.68 -13.92 -3.86
C SER A 335 4.66 -12.82 -4.28
N GLY A 336 5.96 -13.15 -4.38
CA GLY A 336 7.00 -12.24 -4.83
C GLY A 336 6.84 -11.86 -6.29
N ILE A 337 6.50 -12.81 -7.16
CA ILE A 337 6.21 -12.56 -8.57
C ILE A 337 4.99 -11.64 -8.73
N ILE A 338 3.90 -11.93 -8.00
CA ILE A 338 2.68 -11.10 -8.02
C ILE A 338 3.00 -9.69 -7.52
N PHE A 339 3.69 -9.56 -6.39
CA PHE A 339 4.02 -8.27 -5.81
C PHE A 339 4.99 -7.45 -6.67
N SER A 340 6.01 -8.10 -7.26
CA SER A 340 6.94 -7.47 -8.22
C SER A 340 6.20 -6.95 -9.45
N SER A 341 5.28 -7.74 -10.00
CA SER A 341 4.42 -7.34 -11.13
C SER A 341 3.51 -6.16 -10.76
N PHE A 342 2.93 -6.18 -9.55
CA PHE A 342 2.10 -5.10 -9.03
C PHE A 342 2.88 -3.79 -8.87
N VAL A 343 4.08 -3.85 -8.28
CA VAL A 343 4.99 -2.69 -8.15
C VAL A 343 5.37 -2.13 -9.51
N TYR A 344 5.71 -2.99 -10.47
CA TYR A 344 6.00 -2.58 -11.85
C TYR A 344 4.81 -1.83 -12.48
N ILE A 345 3.62 -2.42 -12.44
CA ILE A 345 2.40 -1.84 -13.03
C ILE A 345 2.08 -0.48 -12.39
N ILE A 346 2.10 -0.38 -11.05
CA ILE A 346 1.82 0.87 -10.34
C ILE A 346 2.83 1.95 -10.69
N LEU A 347 4.13 1.65 -10.66
CA LEU A 347 5.16 2.64 -10.97
C LEU A 347 5.05 3.11 -12.41
N THR A 348 4.80 2.21 -13.36
CA THR A 348 4.57 2.58 -14.75
C THR A 348 3.31 3.45 -14.90
N GLN A 349 2.22 3.15 -14.20
CA GLN A 349 1.01 3.99 -14.21
C GLN A 349 1.25 5.38 -13.60
N LEU A 350 1.97 5.47 -12.49
CA LEU A 350 2.28 6.75 -11.83
C LEU A 350 3.17 7.63 -12.71
N LEU A 351 4.19 7.04 -13.36
CA LEU A 351 5.06 7.79 -14.26
C LEU A 351 4.30 8.29 -15.51
N ARG A 352 3.45 7.45 -16.10
CA ARG A 352 2.60 7.88 -17.23
C ARG A 352 1.60 8.98 -16.84
N ARG A 353 0.98 8.89 -15.65
CA ARG A 353 0.08 9.94 -15.16
C ARG A 353 0.81 11.27 -14.96
N LYS A 354 2.05 11.22 -14.48
CA LYS A 354 2.87 12.42 -14.31
C LYS A 354 3.10 13.12 -15.66
N GLU A 355 3.44 12.38 -16.71
CA GLU A 355 3.65 12.94 -18.05
C GLU A 355 2.39 13.64 -18.59
N ILE A 356 1.21 13.03 -18.43
CA ILE A 356 -0.06 13.61 -18.86
C ILE A 356 -0.37 14.91 -18.09
N ILE A 357 -0.19 14.92 -16.77
CA ILE A 357 -0.43 16.11 -15.93
C ILE A 357 0.53 17.24 -16.31
N ASP A 358 1.81 16.92 -16.56
CA ASP A 358 2.81 17.92 -16.93
C ASP A 358 2.49 18.58 -18.30
N GLU A 359 1.87 17.87 -19.24
CA GLU A 359 1.38 18.45 -20.50
C GLU A 359 0.13 19.33 -20.29
N GLU A 360 -0.85 18.86 -19.52
CA GLU A 360 -2.06 19.63 -19.22
C GLU A 360 -1.75 20.94 -18.49
N VAL A 361 -0.84 20.90 -17.50
CA VAL A 361 -0.39 22.10 -16.79
C VAL A 361 0.28 23.10 -17.72
N LYS A 362 1.05 22.65 -18.71
CA LYS A 362 1.66 23.55 -19.71
C LYS A 362 0.60 24.21 -20.60
N GLU A 363 -0.39 23.45 -21.06
CA GLU A 363 -1.47 23.97 -21.90
C GLU A 363 -2.30 25.01 -21.14
N GLN A 364 -2.75 24.71 -19.92
CA GLN A 364 -3.50 25.65 -19.09
C GLN A 364 -2.70 26.92 -18.77
N THR A 365 -1.40 26.78 -18.49
CA THR A 365 -0.52 27.93 -18.25
C THR A 365 -0.44 28.84 -19.48
N GLN A 366 -0.46 28.29 -20.70
CA GLN A 366 -0.49 29.08 -21.92
C GLN A 366 -1.82 29.82 -22.11
N VAL A 367 -2.94 29.15 -21.86
CA VAL A 367 -4.28 29.76 -21.93
C VAL A 367 -4.41 30.92 -20.94
N ILE A 368 -4.01 30.72 -19.68
CA ILE A 368 -4.04 31.76 -18.65
C ILE A 368 -3.19 32.97 -19.06
N LYS A 369 -1.99 32.73 -19.61
CA LYS A 369 -1.13 33.82 -20.13
C LYS A 369 -1.77 34.59 -21.27
N GLN A 370 -2.49 33.92 -22.17
CA GLN A 370 -3.20 34.57 -23.27
C GLN A 370 -4.39 35.41 -22.76
N GLN A 371 -5.18 34.87 -21.84
CA GLN A 371 -6.29 35.58 -21.21
C GLN A 371 -5.81 36.83 -20.46
N GLY A 372 -4.71 36.73 -19.71
CA GLY A 372 -4.09 37.87 -19.03
C GLY A 372 -3.75 39.02 -19.98
N ARG A 373 -3.08 38.72 -21.11
CA ARG A 373 -2.74 39.73 -22.13
C ARG A 373 -3.99 40.35 -22.78
N GLN A 374 -5.01 39.55 -23.04
CA GLN A 374 -6.25 40.06 -23.64
C GLN A 374 -6.98 41.00 -22.68
N SER A 375 -7.01 40.67 -21.39
CA SER A 375 -7.59 41.54 -20.36
C SER A 375 -6.84 42.88 -20.27
N GLU A 376 -5.50 42.86 -20.27
CA GLU A 376 -4.69 44.09 -20.24
C GLU A 376 -4.98 45.00 -21.44
N LEU A 377 -5.10 44.44 -22.64
CA LEU A 377 -5.42 45.21 -23.85
C LEU A 377 -6.81 45.87 -23.80
N LEU A 378 -7.82 45.15 -23.30
CA LEU A 378 -9.18 45.69 -23.16
C LEU A 378 -9.23 46.84 -22.17
N VAL A 379 -8.53 46.74 -21.03
CA VAL A 379 -8.44 47.81 -20.04
C VAL A 379 -7.82 49.07 -20.65
N GLN A 380 -6.74 48.94 -21.43
CA GLN A 380 -6.11 50.08 -22.10
C GLN A 380 -7.04 50.73 -23.14
N GLN A 381 -7.81 49.94 -23.89
CA GLN A 381 -8.77 50.47 -24.87
C GLN A 381 -9.92 51.24 -24.22
N LEU A 382 -10.45 50.71 -23.11
CA LEU A 382 -11.51 51.37 -22.35
C LEU A 382 -11.04 52.72 -21.79
N ALA A 383 -9.86 52.76 -21.16
CA ALA A 383 -9.30 53.98 -20.60
C ALA A 383 -9.15 55.08 -21.68
N ARG A 384 -8.62 54.70 -22.85
CA ARG A 384 -8.45 55.64 -23.97
C ARG A 384 -9.78 56.15 -24.53
N SER A 385 -10.78 55.27 -24.67
CA SER A 385 -12.10 55.65 -25.17
C SER A 385 -12.81 56.63 -24.24
N ASN A 386 -12.56 56.55 -22.93
CA ASN A 386 -13.17 57.46 -21.96
C ASN A 386 -12.54 58.86 -22.06
N GLU A 387 -11.21 58.94 -22.15
CA GLU A 387 -10.47 60.20 -22.33
C GLU A 387 -10.89 60.95 -23.62
N ASP A 388 -11.04 60.21 -24.73
CA ASP A 388 -11.46 60.79 -26.01
C ASP A 388 -12.88 61.39 -25.95
N LEU A 389 -13.80 60.77 -25.18
CA LEU A 389 -15.18 61.25 -25.02
C LEU A 389 -15.25 62.56 -24.23
N GLU A 390 -14.51 62.65 -23.12
CA GLU A 390 -14.44 63.85 -22.27
C GLU A 390 -13.88 65.04 -23.05
N ARG A 391 -12.80 64.82 -23.80
CA ARG A 391 -12.17 65.84 -24.62
C ARG A 391 -13.11 66.37 -25.72
N PHE A 392 -13.90 65.47 -26.32
CA PHE A 392 -14.89 65.86 -27.33
C PHE A 392 -15.99 66.77 -26.76
N ALA A 393 -16.54 66.42 -25.59
CA ALA A 393 -17.59 67.21 -24.93
C ALA A 393 -17.11 68.63 -24.59
N TYR A 394 -15.85 68.77 -24.16
CA TYR A 394 -15.25 70.06 -23.83
C TYR A 394 -15.10 70.98 -25.04
N ILE A 395 -14.50 70.48 -26.12
CA ILE A 395 -14.21 71.29 -27.32
C ILE A 395 -15.52 71.73 -27.99
N ALA A 396 -16.47 70.80 -28.17
CA ALA A 396 -17.74 71.10 -28.82
C ALA A 396 -18.53 72.19 -28.10
N SER A 397 -18.49 72.21 -26.77
CA SER A 397 -19.23 73.19 -25.98
C SER A 397 -18.63 74.59 -26.07
N HIS A 398 -17.29 74.72 -26.01
CA HIS A 398 -16.61 76.00 -26.18
C HIS A 398 -16.98 76.68 -27.51
N ASP A 399 -16.94 75.91 -28.59
CA ASP A 399 -17.19 76.41 -29.95
C ASP A 399 -18.67 76.78 -30.19
N LEU A 400 -19.60 76.25 -29.38
CA LEU A 400 -21.02 76.61 -29.42
C LEU A 400 -21.36 77.84 -28.58
N GLN A 401 -20.64 78.11 -27.49
CA GLN A 401 -20.88 79.28 -26.63
C GLN A 401 -20.51 80.60 -27.31
N GLU A 402 -19.39 80.61 -28.04
CA GLU A 402 -18.88 81.81 -28.68
C GLU A 402 -19.86 82.48 -29.67
N PRO A 403 -20.49 81.75 -30.62
CA PRO A 403 -21.50 82.33 -31.50
C PRO A 403 -22.77 82.77 -30.77
N LEU A 404 -23.20 82.06 -29.72
CA LEU A 404 -24.40 82.41 -28.95
C LEU A 404 -24.26 83.71 -28.17
N ARG A 405 -23.09 83.92 -27.56
CA ARG A 405 -22.73 85.18 -26.91
C ARG A 405 -22.79 86.36 -27.87
N MET A 406 -22.35 86.17 -29.11
CA MET A 406 -22.41 87.21 -30.16
C MET A 406 -23.86 87.53 -30.55
N VAL A 407 -24.70 86.51 -30.76
CA VAL A 407 -26.13 86.70 -31.09
C VAL A 407 -26.84 87.46 -29.97
N ARG A 408 -26.59 87.11 -28.69
CA ARG A 408 -27.18 87.81 -27.54
C ARG A 408 -26.70 89.26 -27.43
N SER A 409 -25.41 89.52 -27.61
CA SER A 409 -24.84 90.87 -27.51
C SER A 409 -25.44 91.82 -28.55
N PHE A 410 -25.49 91.42 -29.82
CA PHE A 410 -26.04 92.28 -30.89
C PHE A 410 -27.56 92.47 -30.79
N THR A 411 -28.30 91.43 -30.39
CA THR A 411 -29.75 91.57 -30.17
C THR A 411 -30.05 92.48 -28.98
N GLY A 412 -29.23 92.44 -27.92
CA GLY A 412 -29.34 93.37 -26.78
C GLY A 412 -29.03 94.82 -27.16
N LEU A 413 -27.97 95.05 -27.93
CA LEU A 413 -27.64 96.40 -28.44
C LEU A 413 -28.74 96.98 -29.33
N LEU A 414 -29.40 96.14 -30.14
CA LEU A 414 -30.55 96.56 -30.95
C LEU A 414 -31.76 96.92 -30.08
N GLU A 415 -32.01 96.18 -29.01
CA GLU A 415 -33.08 96.47 -28.06
C GLU A 415 -32.81 97.77 -27.28
N GLU A 416 -31.59 98.00 -26.79
CA GLU A 416 -31.26 99.15 -25.95
C GLU A 416 -31.10 100.45 -26.75
N GLN A 417 -30.43 100.43 -27.91
CA GLN A 417 -30.06 101.66 -28.62
C GLN A 417 -31.06 102.06 -29.73
N TYR A 418 -31.88 101.13 -30.19
CA TYR A 418 -32.81 101.36 -31.30
C TYR A 418 -34.28 101.12 -30.94
N ALA A 419 -34.61 100.92 -29.66
CA ALA A 419 -35.99 100.73 -29.18
C ALA A 419 -36.99 101.73 -29.81
N ASP A 420 -36.66 103.02 -29.85
CA ASP A 420 -37.58 104.06 -30.32
C ASP A 420 -37.81 104.06 -31.85
N LYS A 421 -36.97 103.34 -32.60
CA LYS A 421 -37.04 103.22 -34.07
C LYS A 421 -37.62 101.89 -34.54
N LEU A 422 -37.89 100.96 -33.63
CA LEU A 422 -38.42 99.64 -33.91
C LEU A 422 -39.94 99.62 -33.70
N ASP A 423 -40.66 98.98 -34.62
CA ASP A 423 -42.08 98.71 -34.42
C ASP A 423 -42.29 97.57 -33.39
N ASP A 424 -43.51 97.43 -32.89
CA ASP A 424 -43.82 96.45 -31.83
C ASP A 424 -43.54 95.01 -32.26
N THR A 425 -43.57 94.72 -33.56
CA THR A 425 -43.29 93.39 -34.11
C THR A 425 -41.79 93.10 -34.11
N ALA A 426 -40.96 94.06 -34.55
CA ALA A 426 -39.51 93.95 -34.55
C ALA A 426 -38.95 93.87 -33.11
N LYS A 427 -39.51 94.64 -32.17
CA LYS A 427 -39.18 94.51 -30.73
C LYS A 427 -39.44 93.10 -30.22
N LYS A 428 -40.58 92.50 -30.54
CA LYS A 428 -40.91 91.12 -30.16
C LYS A 428 -39.95 90.10 -30.78
N TYR A 429 -39.59 90.24 -32.05
CA TYR A 429 -38.66 89.33 -32.72
C TYR A 429 -37.24 89.41 -32.15
N ILE A 430 -36.75 90.62 -31.87
CA ILE A 430 -35.45 90.82 -31.22
C ILE A 430 -35.47 90.24 -29.81
N GLY A 431 -36.53 90.49 -29.04
CA GLY A 431 -36.72 89.88 -27.71
C GLY A 431 -36.75 88.35 -27.76
N PHE A 432 -37.37 87.74 -28.78
CA PHE A 432 -37.32 86.29 -28.98
C PHE A 432 -35.93 85.77 -29.32
N ALA A 433 -35.16 86.48 -30.16
CA ALA A 433 -33.79 86.09 -30.50
C ALA A 433 -32.83 86.24 -29.31
N TYR A 434 -32.92 87.36 -28.58
CA TYR A 434 -32.15 87.63 -27.37
C TYR A 434 -32.39 86.57 -26.29
N SER A 435 -33.66 86.30 -25.97
CA SER A 435 -34.03 85.27 -24.99
C SER A 435 -33.68 83.85 -25.46
N SER A 436 -33.74 83.55 -26.76
CA SER A 436 -33.35 82.24 -27.28
C SER A 436 -31.84 82.01 -27.23
N ALA A 437 -31.04 83.02 -27.56
CA ALA A 437 -29.57 82.95 -27.44
C ALA A 437 -29.13 82.84 -25.97
N GLY A 438 -29.78 83.59 -25.07
CA GLY A 438 -29.58 83.45 -23.63
C GLY A 438 -29.86 82.04 -23.12
N ARG A 439 -30.99 81.44 -23.51
CA ARG A 439 -31.34 80.06 -23.11
C ARG A 439 -30.37 79.01 -23.64
N MET A 440 -29.91 79.12 -24.88
CA MET A 440 -28.94 78.17 -25.43
C MET A 440 -27.59 78.28 -24.72
N GLN A 441 -27.18 79.49 -24.34
CA GLN A 441 -25.98 79.71 -23.54
C GLN A 441 -26.08 79.02 -22.18
N GLU A 442 -27.22 79.18 -21.49
CA GLU A 442 -27.49 78.49 -20.21
C GLU A 442 -27.49 76.97 -20.37
N LEU A 443 -28.13 76.43 -21.42
CA LEU A 443 -28.16 74.99 -21.70
C LEU A 443 -26.76 74.38 -21.90
N ILE A 444 -25.87 75.07 -22.63
CA ILE A 444 -24.51 74.58 -22.85
C ILE A 444 -23.68 74.65 -21.58
N ASN A 445 -23.85 75.72 -20.78
CA ASN A 445 -23.18 75.84 -19.49
C ASN A 445 -23.61 74.71 -18.54
N ASP A 446 -24.92 74.45 -18.44
CA ASP A 446 -25.47 73.39 -17.60
C ASP A 446 -25.01 71.99 -18.07
N LEU A 447 -24.88 71.77 -19.38
CA LEU A 447 -24.38 70.51 -19.94
C LEU A 447 -22.89 70.29 -19.65
N LEU A 448 -22.08 71.34 -19.76
CA LEU A 448 -20.67 71.31 -19.39
C LEU A 448 -20.49 71.03 -17.90
N GLU A 449 -21.29 71.69 -17.06
CA GLU A 449 -21.30 71.48 -15.62
C GLU A 449 -21.66 70.02 -15.30
N TYR A 450 -22.73 69.50 -15.90
CA TYR A 450 -23.13 68.09 -15.76
C TYR A 450 -22.02 67.10 -16.15
N SER A 451 -21.25 67.38 -17.21
CA SER A 451 -20.15 66.52 -17.68
C SER A 451 -18.90 66.55 -16.80
N ARG A 452 -18.71 67.58 -15.96
CA ARG A 452 -17.53 67.74 -15.09
C ARG A 452 -17.70 67.15 -13.69
N ILE A 453 -18.94 66.92 -13.27
CA ILE A 453 -19.24 66.34 -11.96
C ILE A 453 -18.72 64.88 -11.93
N GLY A 454 -17.61 64.68 -11.21
CA GLY A 454 -16.93 63.41 -10.96
C GLY A 454 -15.57 63.22 -11.68
N THR A 455 -15.16 64.15 -12.54
CA THR A 455 -13.92 64.04 -13.35
C THR A 455 -12.81 65.01 -12.93
N ASP A 456 -13.15 66.15 -12.31
CA ASP A 456 -12.15 67.11 -11.80
C ASP A 456 -11.65 66.72 -10.39
N ALA A 457 -10.33 66.78 -10.18
CA ALA A 457 -9.69 66.58 -8.88
C ALA A 457 -9.91 67.81 -7.98
N GLU A 458 -11.10 67.93 -7.41
CA GLU A 458 -11.51 69.08 -6.60
C GLU A 458 -11.36 68.82 -5.10
N ARG A 459 -11.14 69.91 -4.35
CA ARG A 459 -10.98 69.87 -2.88
C ARG A 459 -12.33 69.64 -2.22
N TYR A 460 -12.40 68.60 -1.42
CA TYR A 460 -13.45 68.39 -0.43
C TYR A 460 -12.98 69.00 0.89
N GLU A 461 -13.86 69.72 1.56
CA GLU A 461 -13.62 70.36 2.85
C GLU A 461 -14.86 70.27 3.74
N ASP A 462 -14.63 70.36 5.05
CA ASP A 462 -15.70 70.39 6.05
C ASP A 462 -16.40 71.75 5.97
N MET A 463 -17.72 71.76 5.85
CA MET A 463 -18.53 72.98 5.72
C MET A 463 -19.82 72.89 6.55
N HIS A 464 -20.22 74.00 7.16
CA HIS A 464 -21.52 74.11 7.80
C HIS A 464 -22.58 74.42 6.73
N LEU A 465 -23.63 73.59 6.63
CA LEU A 465 -24.68 73.83 5.63
C LEU A 465 -25.48 75.11 5.87
N ASP A 466 -25.44 75.68 7.07
CA ASP A 466 -25.99 77.00 7.36
C ASP A 466 -25.26 78.11 6.60
N ASP A 467 -23.93 78.09 6.57
CA ASP A 467 -23.12 79.07 5.83
C ASP A 467 -23.43 79.00 4.32
N ILE A 468 -23.55 77.77 3.80
CA ILE A 468 -23.92 77.54 2.40
C ILE A 468 -25.34 78.02 2.12
N LEU A 469 -26.29 77.81 3.04
CA LEU A 469 -27.66 78.31 2.88
C LEU A 469 -27.68 79.84 2.91
N ASP A 470 -26.91 80.49 3.76
CA ASP A 470 -26.80 81.95 3.81
C ASP A 470 -26.28 82.52 2.49
N ASP A 471 -25.23 81.93 1.91
CA ASP A 471 -24.73 82.28 0.57
C ASP A 471 -25.83 82.11 -0.50
N VAL A 472 -26.61 81.04 -0.42
CA VAL A 472 -27.74 80.80 -1.34
C VAL A 472 -28.83 81.85 -1.18
N LEU A 473 -29.15 82.26 0.05
CA LEU A 473 -30.14 83.28 0.36
C LEU A 473 -29.68 84.67 -0.12
N GLU A 474 -28.40 85.00 0.02
CA GLU A 474 -27.80 86.23 -0.53
C GLU A 474 -27.91 86.23 -2.07
N ASN A 475 -27.55 85.12 -2.71
CA ASN A 475 -27.68 84.96 -4.17
C ASN A 475 -29.13 85.05 -4.69
N LEU A 476 -30.13 84.80 -3.84
CA LEU A 476 -31.54 84.83 -4.19
C LEU A 476 -32.28 86.06 -3.63
N GLN A 477 -31.55 87.02 -3.02
CA GLN A 477 -32.13 88.13 -2.26
C GLN A 477 -33.16 88.96 -3.05
N GLU A 478 -32.87 89.30 -4.32
CA GLU A 478 -33.80 90.05 -5.18
C GLU A 478 -35.11 89.27 -5.40
N ARG A 479 -34.99 87.97 -5.71
CA ARG A 479 -36.17 87.10 -5.94
C ARG A 479 -36.99 86.91 -4.67
N ILE A 480 -36.32 86.81 -3.52
CA ILE A 480 -36.98 86.72 -2.21
C ILE A 480 -37.75 88.01 -1.91
N ALA A 481 -37.15 89.17 -2.18
CA ALA A 481 -37.79 90.48 -1.97
C ALA A 481 -39.00 90.68 -2.90
N ASP A 482 -38.87 90.32 -4.19
CA ASP A 482 -39.94 90.47 -5.19
C ASP A 482 -41.14 89.56 -4.90
N THR A 483 -40.88 88.32 -4.47
CA THR A 483 -41.93 87.33 -4.18
C THR A 483 -42.44 87.37 -2.73
N LYS A 484 -41.77 88.13 -1.86
CA LYS A 484 -41.97 88.13 -0.40
C LYS A 484 -41.91 86.71 0.17
N ALA A 485 -40.93 85.92 -0.29
CA ALA A 485 -40.74 84.55 0.16
C ALA A 485 -40.34 84.50 1.65
N GLU A 486 -41.01 83.64 2.41
CA GLU A 486 -40.66 83.31 3.80
C GLU A 486 -39.84 82.02 3.79
N ILE A 487 -38.56 82.12 4.13
CA ILE A 487 -37.65 80.97 4.16
C ILE A 487 -37.23 80.73 5.61
N THR A 488 -37.44 79.50 6.08
CA THR A 488 -37.10 79.06 7.43
C THR A 488 -36.15 77.88 7.35
N SER A 489 -35.09 77.88 8.15
CA SER A 489 -34.20 76.73 8.34
C SER A 489 -34.30 76.20 9.78
N GLY A 490 -34.18 74.89 9.95
CA GLY A 490 -33.76 74.29 11.23
C GLY A 490 -32.23 74.19 11.31
N ASP A 491 -31.69 73.59 12.37
CA ASP A 491 -30.24 73.39 12.50
C ASP A 491 -29.72 72.51 11.34
N LEU A 492 -28.82 73.05 10.51
CA LEU A 492 -28.23 72.32 9.41
C LEU A 492 -26.85 71.75 9.82
N PRO A 493 -26.49 70.55 9.35
CA PRO A 493 -25.29 69.87 9.82
C PRO A 493 -24.01 70.37 9.15
N GLU A 494 -22.88 70.03 9.75
CA GLU A 494 -21.57 70.04 9.10
C GLU A 494 -21.45 68.80 8.20
N VAL A 495 -20.97 69.00 6.97
CA VAL A 495 -20.78 67.92 5.98
C VAL A 495 -19.43 68.06 5.27
N HIS A 496 -18.83 66.93 4.88
CA HIS A 496 -17.61 66.92 4.08
C HIS A 496 -17.94 66.91 2.58
N GLY A 497 -17.60 67.99 1.86
CA GLY A 497 -17.96 68.10 0.45
C GLY A 497 -17.27 69.23 -0.31
N ASN A 498 -17.75 69.52 -1.52
CA ASN A 498 -17.33 70.70 -2.29
C ASN A 498 -18.33 71.85 -2.10
N PRO A 499 -17.93 72.99 -1.51
CA PRO A 499 -18.84 74.10 -1.21
C PRO A 499 -19.59 74.62 -2.43
N VAL A 500 -18.90 74.78 -3.56
CA VAL A 500 -19.49 75.31 -4.81
C VAL A 500 -20.63 74.41 -5.30
N ARG A 501 -20.43 73.08 -5.26
CA ARG A 501 -21.46 72.10 -5.66
C ARG A 501 -22.61 72.07 -4.66
N MET A 502 -22.33 72.25 -3.37
CA MET A 502 -23.35 72.31 -2.33
C MET A 502 -24.21 73.57 -2.44
N THR A 503 -23.60 74.75 -2.62
CA THR A 503 -24.28 76.01 -2.91
C THR A 503 -25.17 75.85 -4.13
N ARG A 504 -24.67 75.24 -5.20
CA ARG A 504 -25.44 75.00 -6.43
C ARG A 504 -26.63 74.07 -6.23
N LEU A 505 -26.44 72.96 -5.49
CA LEU A 505 -27.51 72.02 -5.16
C LEU A 505 -28.63 72.73 -4.40
N LEU A 506 -28.30 73.44 -3.31
CA LEU A 506 -29.28 74.17 -2.51
C LEU A 506 -29.91 75.33 -3.27
N GLN A 507 -29.14 76.09 -4.05
CA GLN A 507 -29.65 77.19 -4.89
C GLN A 507 -30.64 76.69 -5.94
N ASN A 508 -30.39 75.53 -6.56
CA ASN A 508 -31.33 74.94 -7.51
C ASN A 508 -32.63 74.49 -6.83
N LEU A 509 -32.54 73.85 -5.66
CA LEU A 509 -33.73 73.39 -4.93
C LEU A 509 -34.55 74.56 -4.36
N VAL A 510 -33.92 75.49 -3.63
CA VAL A 510 -34.56 76.69 -3.06
C VAL A 510 -35.05 77.61 -4.18
N GLY A 511 -34.23 77.82 -5.22
CA GLY A 511 -34.59 78.63 -6.37
C GLY A 511 -35.78 78.08 -7.16
N ASN A 512 -35.95 76.75 -7.21
CA ASN A 512 -37.15 76.10 -7.76
C ASN A 512 -38.36 76.30 -6.84
N ALA A 513 -38.20 76.15 -5.52
CA ALA A 513 -39.26 76.36 -4.54
C ALA A 513 -39.83 77.80 -4.55
N ILE A 514 -38.99 78.82 -4.77
CA ILE A 514 -39.46 80.22 -4.96
C ILE A 514 -40.20 80.39 -6.28
N LYS A 515 -39.77 79.65 -7.32
CA LYS A 515 -40.21 79.86 -8.70
C LYS A 515 -41.57 79.25 -9.01
N TYR A 516 -41.82 78.03 -8.56
CA TYR A 516 -42.97 77.24 -8.99
C TYR A 516 -44.13 77.39 -8.01
N GLN A 517 -44.73 78.57 -8.03
CA GLN A 517 -45.78 79.00 -7.11
C GLN A 517 -47.10 79.31 -7.86
N PRO A 518 -48.27 79.11 -7.23
CA PRO A 518 -49.55 79.59 -7.76
C PRO A 518 -49.57 81.12 -7.94
N GLU A 519 -50.41 81.63 -8.84
CA GLU A 519 -50.59 83.08 -9.01
C GLU A 519 -51.01 83.74 -7.67
N ASP A 520 -50.38 84.87 -7.33
CA ASP A 520 -50.56 85.65 -6.09
C ASP A 520 -50.24 84.92 -4.76
N ALA A 521 -49.51 83.81 -4.80
CA ALA A 521 -49.07 83.10 -3.59
C ALA A 521 -47.77 83.67 -2.99
N HIS A 522 -47.66 83.65 -1.67
CA HIS A 522 -46.41 83.93 -0.94
C HIS A 522 -45.63 82.62 -0.73
N PRO A 523 -44.41 82.47 -1.29
CA PRO A 523 -43.62 81.26 -1.14
C PRO A 523 -43.25 81.04 0.33
N LYS A 524 -43.54 79.86 0.86
CA LYS A 524 -43.10 79.41 2.19
C LYS A 524 -42.20 78.20 2.01
N ILE A 525 -40.94 78.35 2.37
CA ILE A 525 -39.91 77.34 2.14
C ILE A 525 -39.30 76.95 3.49
N ARG A 526 -39.20 75.65 3.74
CA ARG A 526 -38.56 75.10 4.92
C ARG A 526 -37.39 74.20 4.50
N VAL A 527 -36.21 74.52 4.99
CA VAL A 527 -35.02 73.66 4.89
C VAL A 527 -34.81 72.99 6.24
N SER A 528 -34.73 71.67 6.27
CA SER A 528 -34.49 70.93 7.52
C SER A 528 -33.54 69.76 7.29
N SER A 529 -32.88 69.35 8.36
CA SER A 529 -32.00 68.18 8.38
C SER A 529 -32.53 67.13 9.36
N GLU A 530 -32.22 65.87 9.10
CA GLU A 530 -32.42 64.76 10.04
C GLU A 530 -31.16 63.88 10.03
N GLU A 531 -30.60 63.61 11.21
CA GLU A 531 -29.48 62.68 11.34
C GLU A 531 -29.96 61.22 11.14
N LYS A 532 -29.33 60.50 10.22
CA LYS A 532 -29.43 59.04 10.09
C LYS A 532 -28.09 58.40 10.50
N GLU A 533 -28.00 57.07 10.56
CA GLU A 533 -26.81 56.36 11.08
C GLU A 533 -25.49 56.87 10.46
N ASP A 534 -25.34 56.78 9.14
CA ASP A 534 -24.11 57.17 8.41
C ASP A 534 -24.30 58.33 7.43
N LEU A 535 -25.49 58.95 7.42
CA LEU A 535 -25.88 59.98 6.45
C LEU A 535 -26.68 61.10 7.12
N TRP A 536 -26.59 62.30 6.57
CA TRP A 536 -27.54 63.39 6.81
C TRP A 536 -28.65 63.35 5.77
N LEU A 537 -29.92 63.36 6.21
CA LEU A 537 -31.08 63.54 5.35
C LEU A 537 -31.47 65.02 5.34
N ILE A 538 -31.30 65.69 4.21
CA ILE A 538 -31.70 67.09 4.04
C ILE A 538 -33.00 67.14 3.25
N SER A 539 -33.91 68.02 3.66
CA SER A 539 -35.18 68.23 2.96
C SER A 539 -35.44 69.72 2.71
N VAL A 540 -35.86 70.04 1.48
CA VAL A 540 -36.35 71.36 1.08
C VAL A 540 -37.83 71.22 0.74
N SER A 541 -38.69 71.82 1.58
CA SER A 541 -40.14 71.76 1.43
C SER A 541 -40.70 73.12 1.05
N ASP A 542 -41.66 73.14 0.13
CA ASP A 542 -42.33 74.35 -0.34
C ASP A 542 -43.86 74.21 -0.33
N ASN A 543 -44.56 75.34 -0.47
CA ASN A 543 -46.02 75.44 -0.62
C ASN A 543 -46.47 75.71 -2.07
N GLY A 544 -45.65 75.30 -3.05
CA GLY A 544 -45.80 75.61 -4.46
C GLY A 544 -46.94 74.87 -5.17
N ILE A 545 -46.76 74.60 -6.45
CA ILE A 545 -47.78 73.95 -7.32
C ILE A 545 -47.82 72.41 -7.19
N GLY A 546 -46.83 71.80 -6.52
CA GLY A 546 -46.70 70.36 -6.38
C GLY A 546 -46.25 69.65 -7.67
N ILE A 547 -45.94 68.35 -7.58
CA ILE A 547 -45.53 67.51 -8.71
C ILE A 547 -46.31 66.19 -8.67
N ASP A 548 -46.97 65.83 -9.78
CA ASP A 548 -47.66 64.52 -9.89
C ASP A 548 -46.64 63.37 -9.74
N GLU A 549 -46.93 62.42 -8.86
CA GLU A 549 -46.06 61.32 -8.46
C GLU A 549 -45.53 60.52 -9.66
N LYS A 550 -46.31 60.42 -10.76
CA LYS A 550 -45.88 59.74 -11.99
C LYS A 550 -44.65 60.36 -12.66
N TYR A 551 -44.30 61.60 -12.30
CA TYR A 551 -43.12 62.30 -12.82
C TYR A 551 -41.94 62.33 -11.85
N GLY A 552 -42.07 61.74 -10.65
CA GLY A 552 -41.08 61.88 -9.57
C GLY A 552 -39.64 61.45 -9.91
N GLN A 553 -39.46 60.45 -10.80
CA GLN A 553 -38.12 60.08 -11.32
C GLN A 553 -37.73 60.85 -12.58
N LYS A 554 -38.72 61.18 -13.43
CA LYS A 554 -38.49 61.82 -14.73
C LYS A 554 -37.97 63.25 -14.60
N ILE A 555 -38.35 63.97 -13.55
CA ILE A 555 -37.89 65.35 -13.31
C ILE A 555 -36.37 65.47 -13.09
N PHE A 556 -35.69 64.37 -12.77
CA PHE A 556 -34.24 64.34 -12.59
C PHE A 556 -33.48 63.92 -13.87
N GLU A 557 -34.18 63.60 -14.97
CA GLU A 557 -33.54 63.33 -16.25
C GLU A 557 -33.14 64.64 -16.95
N PRO A 558 -31.96 64.68 -17.62
CA PRO A 558 -31.53 65.86 -18.35
C PRO A 558 -32.56 66.31 -19.40
N PHE A 559 -32.81 67.62 -19.48
CA PHE A 559 -33.72 68.28 -20.43
C PHE A 559 -35.23 68.04 -20.23
N GLU A 560 -35.64 67.39 -19.13
CA GLU A 560 -37.06 67.15 -18.84
C GLU A 560 -37.73 68.34 -18.13
N ARG A 561 -38.97 68.68 -18.55
CA ARG A 561 -39.77 69.79 -18.00
C ARG A 561 -41.25 69.42 -17.94
N LEU A 562 -41.92 69.75 -16.83
CA LEU A 562 -43.35 69.44 -16.64
C LEU A 562 -44.31 70.56 -17.08
N HIS A 563 -43.85 71.81 -17.15
CA HIS A 563 -44.66 72.97 -17.57
C HIS A 563 -44.16 73.61 -18.87
N GLY A 564 -45.10 74.13 -19.66
CA GLY A 564 -44.86 74.71 -20.99
C GLY A 564 -43.96 75.95 -20.97
N LYS A 565 -43.31 76.24 -22.11
CA LYS A 565 -42.33 77.33 -22.26
C LYS A 565 -42.86 78.74 -21.92
N SER A 566 -44.18 78.94 -21.89
CA SER A 566 -44.83 80.23 -21.61
C SER A 566 -45.14 80.48 -20.13
N GLU A 567 -45.00 79.46 -19.27
CA GLU A 567 -45.48 79.52 -17.88
C GLU A 567 -44.33 79.69 -16.87
N TYR A 568 -43.16 79.07 -17.11
CA TYR A 568 -41.96 79.21 -16.27
C TYR A 568 -40.64 79.16 -17.09
N SER A 569 -39.63 79.97 -16.76
CA SER A 569 -38.32 80.03 -17.43
C SER A 569 -37.38 78.87 -17.02
N GLY A 570 -36.42 78.40 -17.84
CA GLY A 570 -35.40 77.43 -17.39
C GLY A 570 -35.02 76.34 -18.41
N THR A 571 -33.85 75.74 -18.19
CA THR A 571 -33.19 74.78 -19.10
C THR A 571 -33.68 73.34 -18.96
N GLY A 572 -34.20 72.96 -17.79
CA GLY A 572 -34.54 71.57 -17.47
C GLY A 572 -33.34 70.73 -17.01
N MET A 573 -32.18 71.36 -16.78
CA MET A 573 -30.98 70.68 -16.29
C MET A 573 -30.80 70.74 -14.77
N GLY A 574 -31.41 71.72 -14.09
CA GLY A 574 -31.16 71.99 -12.67
C GLY A 574 -31.35 70.78 -11.75
N LEU A 575 -32.42 70.02 -11.89
CA LEU A 575 -32.66 68.82 -11.07
C LEU A 575 -31.75 67.64 -11.48
N ALA A 576 -31.40 67.50 -12.75
CA ALA A 576 -30.42 66.51 -13.21
C ALA A 576 -29.02 66.80 -12.64
N ILE A 577 -28.64 68.09 -12.55
CA ILE A 577 -27.43 68.54 -11.87
C ILE A 577 -27.50 68.20 -10.38
N CYS A 578 -28.62 68.49 -9.70
CA CYS A 578 -28.80 68.11 -8.29
C CYS A 578 -28.60 66.61 -8.06
N LYS A 579 -29.20 65.77 -8.91
CA LYS A 579 -29.05 64.31 -8.84
C LYS A 579 -27.60 63.88 -9.04
N ARG A 580 -26.93 64.41 -10.06
CA ARG A 580 -25.54 64.08 -10.34
C ARG A 580 -24.59 64.50 -9.21
N ILE A 581 -24.81 65.68 -8.61
CA ILE A 581 -24.04 66.15 -7.44
C ILE A 581 -24.23 65.21 -6.25
N VAL A 582 -25.47 64.84 -5.94
CA VAL A 582 -25.78 63.95 -4.80
C VAL A 582 -25.22 62.54 -5.02
N GLU A 583 -25.31 61.99 -6.24
CA GLU A 583 -24.72 60.69 -6.58
C GLU A 583 -23.19 60.69 -6.49
N ASP A 584 -22.54 61.80 -6.86
CA ASP A 584 -21.08 61.99 -6.74
C ASP A 584 -20.63 62.00 -5.27
N PHE A 585 -21.44 62.58 -4.37
CA PHE A 585 -21.24 62.47 -2.92
C PHE A 585 -21.61 61.08 -2.34
N GLY A 586 -22.03 60.11 -3.17
CA GLY A 586 -22.47 58.79 -2.72
C GLY A 586 -23.86 58.74 -2.09
N GLY A 587 -24.65 59.80 -2.28
CA GLY A 587 -26.00 59.97 -1.77
C GLY A 587 -27.11 59.62 -2.75
N THR A 588 -28.36 59.87 -2.35
CA THR A 588 -29.55 59.70 -3.19
C THR A 588 -30.49 60.90 -3.05
N ILE A 589 -31.14 61.32 -4.14
CA ILE A 589 -32.13 62.41 -4.17
C ILE A 589 -33.48 61.91 -4.68
N TRP A 590 -34.58 62.37 -4.07
CA TRP A 590 -35.95 62.06 -4.49
C TRP A 590 -36.92 63.17 -4.09
N ILE A 591 -38.17 63.08 -4.53
CA ILE A 591 -39.24 64.05 -4.23
C ILE A 591 -40.47 63.34 -3.66
N LYS A 592 -41.23 64.02 -2.81
CA LYS A 592 -42.60 63.66 -2.45
C LYS A 592 -43.53 64.88 -2.63
N SER A 593 -44.74 64.66 -3.15
CA SER A 593 -45.77 65.69 -3.30
C SER A 593 -47.16 65.03 -3.22
N GLY A 594 -48.17 65.71 -2.67
CA GLY A 594 -49.52 65.16 -2.45
C GLY A 594 -49.91 64.96 -0.98
N GLU A 595 -51.03 64.27 -0.73
CA GLU A 595 -51.60 64.09 0.62
C GLU A 595 -50.62 63.41 1.60
N GLY A 596 -50.20 64.14 2.65
CA GLY A 596 -49.33 63.62 3.71
C GLY A 596 -48.16 64.51 4.14
N LEU A 597 -47.98 65.69 3.52
CA LEU A 597 -46.92 66.66 3.87
C LEU A 597 -47.52 67.98 4.37
N GLY A 598 -47.72 68.10 5.69
CA GLY A 598 -48.10 69.36 6.34
C GLY A 598 -49.53 69.89 6.06
N GLU A 599 -49.84 71.06 6.62
CA GLU A 599 -51.18 71.68 6.57
C GLU A 599 -51.58 72.20 5.17
N ASP A 600 -50.62 72.42 4.28
CA ASP A 600 -50.84 72.97 2.93
C ASP A 600 -50.84 71.86 1.85
N LYS A 601 -52.04 71.41 1.45
CA LYS A 601 -52.27 70.31 0.49
C LYS A 601 -51.77 70.53 -0.97
N ARG A 602 -50.92 71.52 -1.26
CA ARG A 602 -50.49 71.87 -2.64
C ARG A 602 -48.98 71.87 -2.92
N GLY A 603 -48.11 71.63 -1.94
CA GLY A 603 -46.64 71.74 -2.10
C GLY A 603 -45.86 70.47 -2.49
N ALA A 604 -44.53 70.59 -2.53
CA ALA A 604 -43.59 69.48 -2.71
C ALA A 604 -42.44 69.51 -1.69
N THR A 605 -41.85 68.35 -1.41
CA THR A 605 -40.65 68.22 -0.58
C THR A 605 -39.60 67.40 -1.32
N PHE A 606 -38.45 68.02 -1.59
CA PHE A 606 -37.26 67.36 -2.12
C PHE A 606 -36.41 66.86 -0.96
N PHE A 607 -35.95 65.62 -1.05
CA PHE A 607 -35.09 64.96 -0.07
C PHE A 607 -33.80 64.54 -0.74
N PHE A 608 -32.67 64.74 -0.06
CA PHE A 608 -31.40 64.14 -0.46
C PHE A 608 -30.57 63.70 0.73
N THR A 609 -29.75 62.67 0.54
CA THR A 609 -28.82 62.17 1.56
C THR A 609 -27.38 62.53 1.23
N ILE A 610 -26.58 62.86 2.24
CA ILE A 610 -25.13 63.10 2.10
C ILE A 610 -24.41 62.35 3.23
N PRO A 611 -23.25 61.70 2.99
CA PRO A 611 -22.43 61.15 4.07
C PRO A 611 -22.03 62.19 5.11
N LYS A 612 -21.91 61.73 6.36
CA LYS A 612 -21.44 62.56 7.47
C LYS A 612 -20.01 63.03 7.27
#